data_AF-A0A9D6INI5-F1
#
_entry.id   AF-A0A9D6INI5-F1
#
_cell.length_a   1.000
_cell.length_b   1.000
_cell.length_c   1.000
_cell.angle_alpha   90.00
_cell.angle_beta   90.00
_cell.angle_gamma   90.00
#
_symmetry.space_group_name_H-M   'P 1'
#
loop_
_entity.id
_entity.type
_entity.pdbx_description
1 polymer ?
#
loop_
_entity_poly.entity_id
_entity_poly.type
_entity_poly.pdbx_seq_one_letter_code
_entity_poly.pdbx_strand_id
1 'polypeptide(L)'
;MQDADPRARFNVLWTALLTAPAIYVAIGYFLVTSVLPGGAMPQAQGPMRLVFLVVGLATLAQGFLWTRLRVTEERIRAKGSRDAARLFVIQNAIISLALLDSAAVAGLASAIVTGMLNDLYLGAAASFVAMLLQRPQTTMLFESADRQFPEV
;
A
#
# COMPACT_ATOMS: atom_id res chain seq x y z
N MET A 1 -20.18 -15.18 -19.42
CA MET A 1 -19.91 -14.42 -18.18
C MET A 1 -19.30 -13.10 -18.63
N GLN A 2 -19.97 -11.96 -18.42
CA GLN A 2 -19.38 -10.65 -18.74
C GLN A 2 -18.16 -10.45 -17.84
N ASP A 3 -16.97 -10.39 -18.42
CA ASP A 3 -15.76 -10.08 -17.68
C ASP A 3 -15.89 -8.68 -17.09
N ALA A 4 -16.18 -8.61 -15.78
CA ALA A 4 -16.30 -7.35 -15.06
C ALA A 4 -15.04 -6.48 -15.31
N ASP A 5 -15.27 -5.22 -15.70
CA ASP A 5 -14.24 -4.24 -16.05
C ASP A 5 -13.05 -4.31 -15.07
N PRO A 6 -11.82 -4.56 -15.56
CA PRO A 6 -10.63 -4.62 -14.72
C PRO A 6 -10.47 -3.41 -13.79
N ARG A 7 -10.93 -2.22 -14.22
CA ARG A 7 -10.94 -1.00 -13.40
C ARG A 7 -11.90 -1.10 -12.20
N ALA A 8 -13.08 -1.69 -12.39
CA ALA A 8 -14.05 -1.90 -11.32
C ALA A 8 -13.50 -2.85 -10.24
N ARG A 9 -12.82 -3.93 -10.66
CA ARG A 9 -12.14 -4.87 -9.74
C ARG A 9 -11.07 -4.16 -8.90
N PHE A 10 -10.28 -3.30 -9.53
CA PHE A 10 -9.27 -2.50 -8.82
C PHE A 10 -9.90 -1.55 -7.79
N ASN A 11 -11.01 -0.88 -8.11
CA ASN A 11 -11.68 0.03 -7.18
C ASN A 11 -12.17 -0.68 -5.91
N VAL A 12 -12.73 -1.89 -6.05
CA VAL A 12 -13.16 -2.70 -4.91
C VAL A 12 -11.96 -3.05 -4.03
N LEU A 13 -10.87 -3.53 -4.64
CA LEU A 13 -9.67 -3.94 -3.93
C LEU A 13 -8.97 -2.77 -3.23
N TRP A 14 -8.87 -1.61 -3.90
CA TRP A 14 -8.34 -0.38 -3.30
C TRP A 14 -9.16 0.08 -2.09
N THR A 15 -10.49 0.05 -2.20
CA THR A 15 -11.40 0.44 -1.11
C THR A 15 -11.27 -0.53 0.07
N ALA A 16 -11.14 -1.84 -0.20
CA ALA A 16 -10.91 -2.83 0.84
C ALA A 16 -9.57 -2.58 1.55
N LEU A 17 -8.49 -2.34 0.80
CA LEU A 17 -7.15 -2.07 1.37
C LEU A 17 -7.08 -0.79 2.21
N LEU A 18 -7.86 0.25 1.89
CA LEU A 18 -7.93 1.46 2.72
C LEU A 18 -8.39 1.20 4.16
N THR A 19 -9.10 0.10 4.40
CA THR A 19 -9.55 -0.27 5.76
C THR A 19 -8.47 -0.99 6.57
N ALA A 20 -7.46 -1.57 5.92
CA ALA A 20 -6.43 -2.38 6.57
C ALA A 20 -5.64 -1.60 7.65
N PRO A 21 -5.19 -0.34 7.41
CA PRO A 21 -4.51 0.45 8.45
C PRO A 21 -5.33 0.63 9.73
N ALA A 22 -6.66 0.83 9.62
CA ALA A 22 -7.54 0.96 10.77
C ALA A 22 -7.66 -0.36 11.55
N ILE A 23 -7.71 -1.49 10.84
CA ILE A 23 -7.71 -2.83 11.45
C ILE A 23 -6.40 -3.07 12.21
N TYR A 24 -5.24 -2.70 11.63
CA TYR A 24 -3.95 -2.83 12.31
C TYR A 24 -3.87 -1.98 13.57
N VAL A 25 -4.43 -0.76 13.55
CA VAL A 25 -4.54 0.10 14.73
C VAL A 25 -5.36 -0.58 15.83
N ALA A 26 -6.53 -1.13 15.49
CA ALA A 26 -7.38 -1.82 16.47
C ALA A 26 -6.70 -3.05 17.08
N ILE A 27 -6.06 -3.87 16.24
CA ILE A 27 -5.32 -5.06 16.67
C ILE A 27 -4.14 -4.67 17.55
N GLY A 28 -3.31 -3.73 17.09
CA GLY A 28 -2.11 -3.30 17.81
C GLY A 28 -2.45 -2.65 19.15
N TYR A 29 -3.49 -1.82 19.19
CA TYR A 29 -4.01 -1.25 20.44
C TYR A 29 -4.38 -2.36 21.42
N PHE A 30 -5.25 -3.29 21.01
CA PHE A 30 -5.70 -4.39 21.85
C PHE A 30 -4.54 -5.26 22.34
N LEU A 31 -3.60 -5.61 21.47
CA LEU A 31 -2.43 -6.43 21.84
C LEU A 31 -1.54 -5.73 22.86
N VAL A 32 -1.20 -4.46 22.63
CA VAL A 32 -0.27 -3.71 23.49
C VAL A 32 -0.91 -3.38 24.84
N THR A 33 -2.19 -2.99 24.88
CA THR A 33 -2.84 -2.58 26.13
C THR A 33 -3.35 -3.74 26.97
N SER A 34 -3.81 -4.83 26.33
CA SER A 34 -4.58 -5.87 27.00
C SER A 34 -3.87 -7.21 27.09
N VAL A 35 -3.02 -7.55 26.11
CA VAL A 35 -2.34 -8.87 26.04
C VAL A 35 -0.90 -8.78 26.53
N LEU A 36 -0.22 -7.67 26.26
CA LEU A 36 1.17 -7.43 26.64
C LEU A 36 1.32 -6.22 27.59
N PRO A 37 0.55 -6.12 28.70
CA PRO A 37 0.68 -5.01 29.64
C PRO A 37 2.05 -5.10 30.33
N GLY A 38 3.01 -4.29 29.84
CA GLY A 38 4.42 -4.31 30.29
C GLY A 38 5.42 -4.86 29.26
N GLY A 39 4.98 -5.26 28.07
CA GLY A 39 5.77 -5.97 27.05
C GLY A 39 6.87 -5.17 26.33
N ALA A 40 7.25 -4.00 26.84
CA ALA A 40 8.33 -3.23 26.26
C ALA A 40 9.67 -3.87 26.64
N MET A 41 10.40 -4.45 25.68
CA MET A 41 11.80 -4.83 25.91
C MET A 41 12.65 -3.55 26.05
N PRO A 42 13.05 -3.13 27.28
CA PRO A 42 13.60 -1.79 27.49
C PRO A 42 14.90 -1.56 26.71
N GLN A 43 15.68 -2.63 26.50
CA GLN A 43 16.94 -2.63 25.75
C GLN A 43 16.73 -2.57 24.22
N ALA A 44 15.54 -2.88 23.71
CA ALA A 44 15.25 -2.93 22.28
C ALA A 44 14.58 -1.65 21.74
N GLN A 45 14.09 -0.77 22.63
CA GLN A 45 13.25 0.37 22.25
C GLN A 45 13.89 1.35 21.27
N GLY A 46 15.17 1.67 21.42
CA GLY A 46 15.86 2.64 20.55
C GLY A 46 16.16 2.06 19.15
N PRO A 47 17.02 1.03 19.06
CA PRO A 47 17.46 0.50 17.77
C PRO A 47 16.34 -0.13 16.95
N MET A 48 15.45 -0.92 17.56
CA MET A 48 14.39 -1.62 16.82
C MET A 48 13.34 -0.64 16.29
N ARG A 49 13.01 0.40 17.05
CA ARG A 49 12.11 1.46 16.60
C ARG A 49 12.63 2.14 15.34
N LEU A 50 13.92 2.48 15.31
CA LEU A 50 14.55 3.09 14.13
C LEU A 50 14.51 2.14 12.92
N VAL A 51 14.78 0.84 13.12
CA VAL A 51 14.69 -0.14 12.04
C VAL A 51 13.29 -0.17 11.43
N PHE A 52 12.24 -0.31 12.25
CA PHE A 52 10.87 -0.35 11.73
C PHE A 52 10.46 0.96 11.05
N LEU A 53 10.89 2.11 11.58
CA LEU A 53 10.61 3.41 10.97
C LEU A 53 11.30 3.57 9.62
N VAL A 54 12.58 3.18 9.50
CA VAL A 54 13.31 3.20 8.23
C VAL A 54 12.69 2.25 7.21
N VAL A 55 12.33 1.04 7.63
CA VAL A 55 11.65 0.06 6.77
C VAL A 55 10.28 0.57 6.30
N GLY A 56 9.50 1.17 7.21
CA GLY A 56 8.21 1.76 6.86
C GLY A 56 8.33 2.92 5.87
N LEU A 57 9.27 3.84 6.08
CA LEU A 57 9.52 4.94 5.15
C LEU A 57 10.05 4.46 3.79
N ALA A 58 10.96 3.48 3.79
CA ALA A 58 11.51 2.91 2.56
C ALA A 58 10.41 2.22 1.73
N THR A 59 9.54 1.45 2.37
CA THR A 59 8.43 0.76 1.70
C THR A 59 7.36 1.73 1.18
N LEU A 60 7.05 2.81 1.92
CA LEU A 60 6.19 3.90 1.42
C LEU A 60 6.79 4.57 0.18
N ALA A 61 8.06 4.98 0.25
CA ALA A 61 8.74 5.61 -0.87
C ALA A 61 8.77 4.69 -2.09
N GLN A 62 9.09 3.41 -1.88
CA GLN A 62 9.08 2.40 -2.93
C GLN A 62 7.68 2.22 -3.52
N GLY A 63 6.63 2.15 -2.69
CA GLY A 63 5.25 2.03 -3.14
C GLY A 63 4.83 3.17 -4.06
N PHE A 64 5.11 4.42 -3.67
CA PHE A 64 4.83 5.61 -4.49
C PHE A 64 5.61 5.62 -5.81
N LEU A 65 6.88 5.22 -5.79
CA LEU A 65 7.73 5.23 -6.97
C LEU A 65 7.48 4.03 -7.89
N TRP A 66 6.93 2.93 -7.37
CA TRP A 66 6.80 1.67 -8.09
C TRP A 66 6.03 1.82 -9.40
N THR A 67 4.81 2.35 -9.33
CA THR A 67 3.95 2.52 -10.51
C THR A 67 4.55 3.52 -11.49
N ARG A 68 5.11 4.64 -11.00
CA ARG A 68 5.74 5.67 -11.84
C ARG A 68 6.95 5.16 -12.61
N LEU A 69 7.79 4.34 -11.99
CA LEU A 69 9.01 3.82 -12.60
C LEU A 69 8.77 2.57 -13.45
N ARG A 70 7.75 1.77 -13.11
CA ARG A 70 7.49 0.49 -13.78
C ARG A 70 6.45 0.57 -14.89
N VAL A 71 5.46 1.46 -14.76
CA VAL A 71 4.36 1.63 -15.71
C VAL A 71 4.57 2.93 -16.49
N THR A 72 5.30 2.82 -17.60
CA THR A 72 5.51 3.92 -18.55
C THR A 72 4.62 3.72 -19.78
N GLU A 73 4.34 4.81 -20.51
CA GLU A 73 3.55 4.75 -21.74
C GLU A 73 4.13 3.77 -22.77
N GLU A 74 5.45 3.74 -22.92
CA GLU A 74 6.15 2.78 -23.81
C GLU A 74 5.88 1.33 -23.42
N ARG A 75 5.88 1.02 -22.13
CA ARG A 75 5.62 -0.34 -21.62
C ARG A 75 4.16 -0.74 -21.71
N ILE A 76 3.24 0.23 -21.62
CA ILE A 76 1.82 0.04 -21.87
C ILE A 76 1.62 -0.31 -23.35
N ARG A 77 2.19 0.49 -24.26
CA ARG A 77 2.12 0.27 -25.71
C ARG A 77 2.69 -1.08 -26.14
N ALA A 78 3.74 -1.54 -25.46
CA ALA A 78 4.37 -2.84 -25.72
C ALA A 78 3.47 -4.05 -25.37
N LYS A 79 2.32 -3.88 -24.70
CA LYS A 79 1.43 -5.00 -24.33
C LYS A 79 0.59 -5.54 -25.47
N GLY A 80 0.53 -4.86 -26.61
CA GLY A 80 -0.09 -5.36 -27.84
C GLY A 80 -1.63 -5.42 -27.85
N SER A 81 -2.29 -5.32 -26.70
CA SER A 81 -3.75 -5.21 -26.59
C SER A 81 -4.18 -4.37 -25.38
N ARG A 82 -5.41 -3.83 -25.44
CA ARG A 82 -6.01 -3.05 -24.34
C ARG A 82 -6.13 -3.86 -23.05
N ASP A 83 -6.57 -5.11 -23.14
CA ASP A 83 -6.76 -5.96 -21.97
C ASP A 83 -5.43 -6.31 -21.30
N ALA A 84 -4.39 -6.61 -22.08
CA ALA A 84 -3.06 -6.87 -21.55
C ALA A 84 -2.45 -5.61 -20.91
N ALA A 85 -2.66 -4.43 -21.50
CA ALA A 85 -2.26 -3.15 -20.94
C ALA A 85 -2.96 -2.85 -19.60
N ARG A 86 -4.29 -3.03 -19.53
CA ARG A 86 -5.06 -2.83 -18.30
C ARG A 86 -4.67 -3.81 -17.20
N LEU A 87 -4.48 -5.09 -17.53
CA LEU A 87 -4.02 -6.10 -16.57
C LEU A 87 -2.64 -5.73 -16.01
N PHE A 88 -1.73 -5.25 -16.86
CA PHE A 88 -0.40 -4.80 -16.44
C PHE A 88 -0.46 -3.59 -15.49
N VAL A 89 -1.33 -2.62 -15.76
CA VAL A 89 -1.57 -1.48 -14.86
C VAL A 89 -2.09 -1.97 -13.50
N ILE A 90 -3.06 -2.87 -13.48
CA ILE A 90 -3.64 -3.43 -12.25
C ILE A 90 -2.59 -4.15 -11.42
N GLN A 91 -1.82 -5.06 -12.03
CA GLN A 91 -0.80 -5.82 -11.31
C GLN A 91 0.20 -4.89 -10.62
N ASN A 92 0.67 -3.86 -11.31
CA ASN A 92 1.61 -2.90 -10.73
C ASN A 92 0.96 -1.99 -9.67
N ALA A 93 -0.31 -1.65 -9.86
CA ALA A 93 -1.06 -0.87 -8.86
C ALA A 93 -1.28 -1.68 -7.57
N ILE A 94 -1.57 -2.98 -7.66
CA ILE A 94 -1.69 -3.88 -6.51
C ILE A 94 -0.36 -4.00 -5.75
N ILE A 95 0.76 -4.20 -6.47
CA ILE A 95 2.08 -4.27 -5.84
C ILE A 95 2.40 -2.97 -5.10
N SER A 96 2.11 -1.84 -5.75
CA SER A 96 2.30 -0.53 -5.14
C SER A 96 1.43 -0.34 -3.89
N LEU A 97 0.15 -0.75 -3.91
CA LEU A 97 -0.70 -0.70 -2.72
C LEU A 97 -0.19 -1.58 -1.58
N ALA A 98 0.29 -2.79 -1.88
CA ALA A 98 0.87 -3.68 -0.86
C ALA A 98 2.14 -3.09 -0.22
N LEU A 99 2.98 -2.40 -1.02
CA LEU A 99 4.15 -1.68 -0.52
C LEU A 99 3.74 -0.48 0.36
N LEU A 100 2.69 0.25 -0.02
CA LEU A 100 2.18 1.36 0.80
C LEU A 100 1.58 0.87 2.12
N ASP A 101 0.93 -0.30 2.14
CA ASP A 101 0.38 -0.93 3.34
C ASP A 101 1.47 -1.36 4.34
N SER A 102 2.66 -1.69 3.83
CA SER A 102 3.79 -2.19 4.61
C SER A 102 4.27 -1.20 5.68
N ALA A 103 4.01 0.11 5.54
CA ALA A 103 4.30 1.08 6.61
C ALA A 103 3.42 0.90 7.85
N ALA A 104 2.13 0.63 7.67
CA ALA A 104 1.23 0.33 8.77
C ALA A 104 1.61 -0.98 9.45
N VAL A 105 2.02 -1.99 8.66
CA VAL A 105 2.53 -3.27 9.17
C VAL A 105 3.84 -3.09 9.95
N ALA A 106 4.77 -2.27 9.45
CA ALA A 106 6.01 -1.94 10.15
C ALA A 106 5.74 -1.18 11.47
N GLY A 107 4.77 -0.26 11.46
CA GLY A 107 4.28 0.42 12.66
C GLY A 107 3.66 -0.55 13.67
N LEU A 108 2.85 -1.52 13.21
CA LEU A 108 2.29 -2.57 14.06
C LEU A 108 3.37 -3.44 14.69
N ALA A 109 4.34 -3.90 13.90
CA ALA A 109 5.48 -4.67 14.40
C ALA A 109 6.30 -3.86 15.43
N SER A 110 6.53 -2.58 15.15
CA SER A 110 7.19 -1.68 16.10
C SER A 110 6.42 -1.55 17.41
N ALA A 111 5.10 -1.37 17.34
CA ALA A 111 4.25 -1.24 18.52
C ALA A 111 4.25 -2.52 19.38
N ILE A 112 4.21 -3.70 18.74
CA ILE A 112 4.29 -4.99 19.45
C ILE A 112 5.64 -5.16 20.16
N VAL A 113 6.75 -4.80 19.50
CA VAL A 113 8.11 -4.98 20.04
C VAL A 113 8.45 -3.96 21.12
N THR A 114 8.07 -2.69 20.91
CA THR A 114 8.47 -1.57 21.76
C THR A 114 7.43 -1.23 22.83
N GLY A 115 6.19 -1.69 22.67
CA GLY A 115 5.04 -1.28 23.48
C GLY A 115 4.55 0.15 23.19
N MET A 116 5.09 0.82 22.17
CA MET A 116 4.73 2.20 21.84
C MET A 116 3.77 2.27 20.66
N LEU A 117 2.55 2.76 20.89
CA LEU A 117 1.52 2.85 19.85
C LEU A 117 1.73 4.01 18.86
N ASN A 118 2.57 4.99 19.19
CA ASN A 118 2.78 6.18 18.36
C ASN A 118 3.25 5.84 16.94
N ASP A 119 4.18 4.90 16.80
CA ASP A 119 4.72 4.55 15.48
C ASP A 119 3.71 3.75 14.65
N LEU A 120 2.83 2.98 15.28
CA LEU A 120 1.68 2.34 14.64
C LEU A 120 0.69 3.38 14.11
N TYR A 121 0.31 4.36 14.92
CA TYR A 121 -0.62 5.41 14.49
C TYR A 121 -0.06 6.23 13.32
N LEU A 122 1.23 6.60 13.40
CA LEU A 122 1.91 7.33 12.33
C LEU A 122 2.03 6.49 11.06
N GLY A 123 2.45 5.23 11.17
CA GLY A 123 2.54 4.31 10.05
C GLY A 123 1.19 4.07 9.37
N ALA A 124 0.14 3.84 10.15
CA ALA A 124 -1.22 3.64 9.65
C ALA A 124 -1.77 4.87 8.93
N ALA A 125 -1.61 6.07 9.51
CA ALA A 125 -2.01 7.32 8.89
C ALA A 125 -1.23 7.58 7.58
N ALA A 126 0.08 7.33 7.59
CA ALA A 126 0.94 7.50 6.41
C ALA A 126 0.54 6.54 5.28
N SER A 127 0.31 5.26 5.58
CA SER A 127 -0.19 4.27 4.61
C SER A 127 -1.54 4.68 4.03
N PHE A 128 -2.49 5.08 4.88
CA PHE A 128 -3.81 5.51 4.44
C PHE A 128 -3.74 6.71 3.49
N VAL A 129 -3.03 7.78 3.89
CA VAL A 129 -2.84 8.97 3.06
C VAL A 129 -2.12 8.61 1.76
N ALA A 130 -1.11 7.75 1.81
CA ALA A 130 -0.38 7.33 0.64
C ALA A 130 -1.27 6.59 -0.38
N MET A 131 -2.09 5.65 0.08
CA MET A 131 -3.05 4.93 -0.75
C MET A 131 -4.10 5.86 -1.37
N LEU A 132 -4.53 6.90 -0.64
CA LEU A 132 -5.41 7.94 -1.18
C LEU A 132 -4.75 8.72 -2.32
N LEU A 133 -3.49 9.14 -2.13
CA LEU A 133 -2.73 9.90 -3.11
C LEU A 133 -2.30 9.08 -4.33
N GLN A 134 -2.30 7.74 -4.23
CA GLN A 134 -2.01 6.86 -5.36
C GLN A 134 -3.19 6.77 -6.35
N ARG A 135 -4.44 6.94 -5.90
CA ARG A 135 -5.64 6.74 -6.72
C ARG A 135 -5.68 7.59 -8.01
N PRO A 136 -5.38 8.90 -8.00
CA PRO A 136 -5.36 9.70 -9.23
C PRO A 136 -4.32 9.17 -10.23
N GLN A 137 -3.16 8.73 -9.74
CA GLN A 137 -2.07 8.23 -10.59
C GLN A 137 -2.49 6.95 -11.31
N THR A 138 -3.09 5.99 -10.59
CA THR A 138 -3.58 4.76 -11.20
C THR A 138 -4.71 5.04 -12.22
N THR A 139 -5.57 6.03 -11.94
CA THR A 139 -6.63 6.43 -12.86
C THR A 139 -6.07 6.96 -14.18
N MET A 140 -5.06 7.83 -14.13
CA MET A 140 -4.39 8.34 -15.33
C MET A 140 -3.72 7.22 -16.14
N LEU A 141 -3.15 6.21 -15.48
CA LEU A 141 -2.53 5.05 -16.16
C LEU A 141 -3.57 4.21 -16.90
N PHE A 142 -4.77 4.02 -16.34
CA PHE A 142 -5.88 3.37 -17.04
C PHE A 142 -6.34 4.18 -18.26
N GLU A 143 -6.50 5.49 -18.11
CA GLU A 143 -6.87 6.36 -19.22
C GLU A 143 -5.81 6.38 -20.33
N SER A 144 -4.53 6.29 -19.96
CA SER A 144 -3.44 6.13 -20.93
C SER A 144 -3.52 4.80 -21.68
N ALA A 145 -3.81 3.69 -20.97
CA ALA A 145 -3.99 2.39 -21.62
C ALA A 145 -5.17 2.41 -22.60
N ASP A 146 -6.27 3.07 -22.23
CA ASP A 146 -7.46 3.18 -23.08
C ASP A 146 -7.22 4.05 -24.32
N ARG A 147 -6.49 5.17 -24.18
CA ARG A 147 -6.14 6.04 -25.31
C ARG A 147 -5.21 5.40 -26.32
N GLN A 148 -4.31 4.52 -25.87
CA GLN A 148 -3.33 3.85 -26.74
C GLN A 148 -3.93 2.68 -27.54
N PHE A 149 -5.06 2.14 -27.08
CA PHE A 149 -5.77 1.04 -27.73
C PHE A 149 -7.28 1.36 -27.82
N PRO A 150 -7.69 2.33 -28.66
CA PRO A 150 -9.10 2.63 -28.85
C PRO A 150 -9.85 1.39 -29.39
N GLU A 151 -11.07 1.16 -28.88
CA GLU A 151 -11.97 0.15 -29.45
C GLU A 151 -12.23 0.50 -30.93
N VAL A 152 -11.91 -0.43 -31.83
CA VAL A 152 -12.35 -0.41 -33.22
C VAL A 152 -13.79 -0.93 -33.28
#